data_AF-G3MEW7-F1
#
_entry.id   AF-G3MEW7-F1
#
_cell.length_a   1.000
_cell.length_b   1.000
_cell.length_c   1.000
_cell.angle_alpha   90.00
_cell.angle_beta   90.00
_cell.angle_gamma   90.00
#
_symmetry.space_group_name_H-M   'P 1'
#
loop_
_entity.id
_entity.type
_entity.pdbx_description
1 polymer ?
#
loop_
_entity_poly.entity_id
_entity_poly.type
_entity_poly.pdbx_seq_one_letter_code
_entity_poly.pdbx_strand_id
1 'polypeptide(L)'
;DDENINSQPFMRWKERFLFGMEGVNRAVAASGEVKGHYFNVTAGTMEDMYERAEFCKEVGSVICMIDLVIGYTAIQSMGIWARKNSMILHLHRAGNSTYSRQKTHGMNFRVICKWMRMAGVDHIHAGTVVGKLEGDPLMVKGFYNTLLECQTDVCLVQGLFFAQDWAALPKCLPVASGGI
;
A
#
# COMPACT_ATOMS: atom_id res chain seq x y z
N ASP A 1 5.42 -1.62 -9.77
CA ASP A 1 6.46 -0.59 -9.95
C ASP A 1 7.23 -0.43 -8.64
N ASP A 2 8.43 0.14 -8.69
CA ASP A 2 9.15 0.63 -7.49
C ASP A 2 8.53 1.97 -7.06
N GLU A 3 8.66 2.36 -5.78
CA GLU A 3 8.04 3.57 -5.24
C GLU A 3 8.53 4.86 -5.90
N ASN A 4 9.73 4.86 -6.48
CA ASN A 4 10.31 6.02 -7.14
C ASN A 4 10.08 6.04 -8.66
N ILE A 5 9.44 5.01 -9.21
CA ILE A 5 9.12 4.92 -10.64
C ILE A 5 7.75 5.57 -10.89
N ASN A 6 7.78 6.77 -11.46
CA ASN A 6 6.59 7.57 -11.73
C ASN A 6 6.51 7.87 -13.24
N SER A 7 7.12 8.96 -13.71
CA SER A 7 7.21 9.33 -15.13
C SER A 7 8.49 10.11 -15.42
N GLN A 8 9.61 9.40 -15.44
CA GLN A 8 10.92 9.97 -15.67
C GLN A 8 11.27 10.03 -17.17
N PRO A 9 12.27 10.84 -17.59
CA PRO A 9 12.66 10.94 -19.00
C PRO A 9 13.03 9.61 -19.67
N PHE A 10 13.59 8.67 -18.91
CA PHE A 10 13.98 7.36 -19.40
C PHE A 10 12.83 6.36 -19.52
N MET A 11 11.68 6.64 -18.88
CA MET A 11 10.52 5.75 -18.90
C MET A 11 9.26 6.53 -18.51
N ARG A 12 8.51 6.96 -19.54
CA ARG A 12 7.22 7.62 -19.35
C ARG A 12 6.15 6.61 -18.91
N TRP A 13 5.20 7.10 -18.12
CA TRP A 13 4.26 6.23 -17.39
C TRP A 13 3.30 5.49 -18.32
N LYS A 14 2.85 6.14 -19.40
CA LYS A 14 1.82 5.60 -20.30
C LYS A 14 2.33 4.39 -21.07
N GLU A 15 3.53 4.48 -21.62
CA GLU A 15 4.23 3.38 -22.29
C GLU A 15 4.51 2.23 -21.33
N ARG A 16 4.94 2.53 -20.09
CA ARG A 16 5.14 1.51 -19.06
C ARG A 16 3.85 0.75 -18.75
N PHE A 17 2.71 1.43 -18.68
CA PHE A 17 1.42 0.79 -18.40
C PHE A 17 0.99 -0.14 -19.54
N LEU A 18 1.15 0.31 -20.79
CA LEU A 18 0.83 -0.50 -21.97
C LEU A 18 1.66 -1.79 -22.03
N PHE A 19 2.99 -1.68 -21.96
CA PHE A 19 3.87 -2.86 -22.01
C PHE A 19 3.75 -3.73 -20.76
N GLY A 20 3.50 -3.14 -19.59
CA GLY A 20 3.22 -3.87 -18.37
C GLY A 20 1.97 -4.75 -18.50
N MET A 21 0.88 -4.20 -19.04
CA MET A 21 -0.36 -4.97 -19.26
C MET A 21 -0.22 -6.04 -20.35
N GLU A 22 0.56 -5.78 -21.39
CA GLU A 22 0.91 -6.83 -22.36
C GLU A 22 1.61 -8.01 -21.66
N GLY A 23 2.58 -7.72 -20.78
CA GLY A 23 3.28 -8.72 -19.97
C GLY A 23 2.35 -9.49 -19.05
N VAL A 24 1.44 -8.79 -18.35
CA VAL A 24 0.42 -9.40 -17.49
C VAL A 24 -0.46 -10.36 -18.30
N ASN A 25 -1.03 -9.91 -19.41
CA ASN A 25 -1.92 -10.73 -20.24
C ASN A 25 -1.21 -11.96 -20.84
N ARG A 26 0.06 -11.81 -21.25
CA ARG A 26 0.88 -12.94 -21.69
C ARG A 26 1.07 -13.97 -20.58
N ALA A 27 1.35 -13.52 -19.35
CA ALA A 27 1.52 -14.40 -18.20
C ALA A 27 0.21 -15.09 -17.79
N VAL A 28 -0.93 -14.38 -17.87
CA VAL A 28 -2.26 -14.95 -17.66
C VAL A 28 -2.54 -16.06 -18.66
N ALA A 29 -2.35 -15.79 -19.96
CA ALA A 29 -2.58 -16.78 -21.02
C ALA A 29 -1.68 -18.01 -20.88
N ALA A 30 -0.43 -17.83 -20.46
CA ALA A 30 0.52 -18.93 -20.29
C ALA A 30 0.26 -19.79 -19.05
N SER A 31 -0.28 -19.21 -17.97
CA SER A 31 -0.45 -19.90 -16.68
C SER A 31 -1.88 -20.35 -16.38
N GLY A 32 -2.89 -19.71 -16.99
CA GLY A 32 -4.30 -19.91 -16.63
C GLY A 32 -4.70 -19.26 -15.31
N GLU A 33 -3.81 -18.52 -14.64
CA GLU A 33 -4.06 -17.84 -13.37
C GLU A 33 -4.24 -16.33 -13.56
N VAL A 34 -4.99 -15.69 -12.67
CA VAL A 34 -5.09 -14.22 -12.62
C VAL A 34 -3.74 -13.65 -12.17
N LYS A 35 -3.21 -12.71 -12.95
CA LYS A 35 -1.97 -11.97 -12.66
C LYS A 35 -2.27 -10.48 -12.61
N GLY A 36 -1.39 -9.72 -11.98
CA GLY A 36 -1.48 -8.27 -11.93
C GLY A 36 -0.11 -7.64 -11.74
N HIS A 37 0.00 -6.38 -12.11
CA HIS A 37 1.18 -5.55 -11.88
C HIS A 37 0.75 -4.26 -11.19
N TYR A 38 1.47 -3.88 -10.14
CA TYR A 38 1.07 -2.73 -9.33
C TYR A 38 1.58 -1.47 -10.00
N PHE A 39 0.78 -0.88 -10.89
CA PHE A 39 1.15 0.35 -11.60
C PHE A 39 1.14 1.54 -10.65
N ASN A 40 2.26 2.27 -10.59
CA ASN A 40 2.37 3.43 -9.70
C ASN A 40 1.68 4.65 -10.30
N VAL A 41 0.58 5.08 -9.67
CA VAL A 41 -0.19 6.26 -10.06
C VAL A 41 0.20 7.52 -9.29
N THR A 42 1.13 7.44 -8.33
CA THR A 42 1.68 8.59 -7.60
C THR A 42 2.19 9.67 -8.57
N ALA A 43 1.72 10.90 -8.40
CA ALA A 43 2.09 12.06 -9.22
C ALA A 43 2.22 13.34 -8.37
N GLY A 44 2.65 14.43 -8.99
CA GLY A 44 2.82 15.72 -8.31
C GLY A 44 1.53 16.50 -8.08
N THR A 45 0.48 16.19 -8.84
CA THR A 45 -0.84 16.84 -8.78
C THR A 45 -1.95 15.78 -8.77
N MET A 46 -3.14 16.13 -8.27
CA MET A 46 -4.27 15.22 -8.24
C MET A 46 -4.80 14.93 -9.65
N GLU A 47 -4.73 15.91 -10.55
CA GLU A 47 -5.14 15.78 -11.95
C GLU A 47 -4.31 14.70 -12.65
N ASP A 48 -2.98 14.73 -12.49
CA ASP A 48 -2.09 13.71 -13.04
C ASP A 48 -2.34 12.33 -12.39
N MET A 49 -2.63 12.30 -11.08
CA MET A 49 -2.95 11.03 -10.41
C MET A 49 -4.23 10.40 -10.96
N TYR A 50 -5.28 11.20 -11.16
CA TYR A 50 -6.53 10.72 -11.75
C TYR A 50 -6.33 10.29 -13.21
N GLU A 51 -5.57 11.05 -14.01
CA GLU A 51 -5.27 10.65 -15.40
C GLU A 51 -4.61 9.26 -15.45
N ARG A 52 -3.61 9.02 -14.59
CA ARG A 52 -2.93 7.73 -14.50
C ARG A 52 -3.84 6.62 -14.01
N ALA A 53 -4.67 6.91 -13.00
CA ALA A 53 -5.58 5.93 -12.42
C ALA A 53 -6.68 5.52 -13.41
N GLU A 54 -7.28 6.49 -14.13
CA GLU A 54 -8.26 6.19 -15.18
C GLU A 54 -7.63 5.38 -16.31
N PHE A 55 -6.43 5.74 -16.77
CA PHE A 55 -5.76 4.93 -17.79
C PHE A 55 -5.42 3.53 -17.28
N CYS A 56 -5.00 3.36 -16.02
CA CYS A 56 -4.75 2.06 -15.39
C CYS A 56 -6.00 1.15 -15.42
N LYS A 57 -7.18 1.74 -15.18
CA LYS A 57 -8.47 1.07 -15.31
C LYS A 57 -8.80 0.76 -16.77
N GLU A 58 -8.62 1.71 -17.69
CA GLU A 58 -8.92 1.54 -19.12
C GLU A 58 -8.11 0.38 -19.74
N VAL A 59 -6.84 0.21 -19.35
CA VAL A 59 -6.01 -0.90 -19.82
C VAL A 59 -6.35 -2.24 -19.15
N GLY A 60 -7.29 -2.27 -18.20
CA GLY A 60 -7.80 -3.48 -17.57
C GLY A 60 -6.95 -4.01 -16.41
N SER A 61 -6.18 -3.16 -15.72
CA SER A 61 -5.47 -3.59 -14.51
C SER A 61 -6.46 -3.91 -13.38
N VAL A 62 -6.10 -4.88 -12.54
CA VAL A 62 -6.88 -5.27 -11.34
C VAL A 62 -6.42 -4.52 -10.08
N ILE A 63 -5.25 -3.90 -10.12
CA ILE A 63 -4.61 -3.25 -8.98
C ILE A 63 -3.75 -2.06 -9.43
N CYS A 64 -3.71 -1.01 -8.62
CA CYS A 64 -2.75 0.09 -8.74
C CYS A 64 -2.05 0.34 -7.41
N MET A 65 -0.94 1.10 -7.44
CA MET A 65 -0.23 1.51 -6.23
C MET A 65 -0.08 3.01 -6.08
N ILE A 66 -0.05 3.44 -4.83
CA ILE A 66 0.20 4.80 -4.37
C ILE A 66 1.26 4.80 -3.28
N ASP A 67 1.93 5.94 -3.09
CA ASP A 67 2.96 6.11 -2.08
C ASP A 67 2.45 6.97 -0.92
N LEU A 68 2.81 6.64 0.32
CA LEU A 68 2.39 7.36 1.53
C LEU A 68 2.73 8.87 1.48
N VAL A 69 3.77 9.25 0.73
CA VAL A 69 4.22 10.65 0.57
C VAL A 69 3.23 11.55 -0.14
N ILE A 70 2.21 11.02 -0.85
CA ILE A 70 1.18 11.84 -1.49
C ILE A 70 0.28 12.56 -0.47
N GLY A 71 0.29 12.11 0.79
CA GLY A 71 -0.47 12.70 1.88
C GLY A 71 -1.89 12.14 2.03
N TYR A 72 -2.40 12.22 3.26
CA TYR A 72 -3.65 11.58 3.68
C TYR A 72 -4.87 12.00 2.84
N THR A 73 -4.95 13.29 2.46
CA THR A 73 -6.04 13.80 1.62
C THR A 73 -6.07 13.12 0.25
N ALA A 74 -4.93 12.98 -0.41
CA ALA A 74 -4.83 12.31 -1.70
C ALA A 74 -5.10 10.81 -1.57
N ILE A 75 -4.59 10.16 -0.50
CA ILE A 75 -4.86 8.74 -0.21
C ILE A 75 -6.37 8.48 -0.10
N GLN A 76 -7.11 9.32 0.64
CA GLN A 76 -8.56 9.16 0.78
C GLN A 76 -9.31 9.38 -0.55
N SER A 77 -8.89 10.37 -1.36
CA SER A 77 -9.41 10.55 -2.73
C SER A 77 -9.20 9.29 -3.57
N MET A 78 -8.01 8.70 -3.51
CA MET A 78 -7.70 7.47 -4.25
C MET A 78 -8.45 6.26 -3.72
N GLY A 79 -8.67 6.13 -2.40
CA GLY A 79 -9.51 5.07 -1.82
C GLY A 79 -10.96 5.15 -2.29
N ILE A 80 -11.53 6.37 -2.34
CA ILE A 80 -12.88 6.59 -2.87
C ILE A 80 -12.95 6.25 -4.36
N TRP A 81 -11.96 6.68 -5.13
CA TRP A 81 -11.86 6.38 -6.55
C TRP A 81 -11.75 4.87 -6.81
N ALA A 82 -10.88 4.17 -6.07
CA ALA A 82 -10.63 2.75 -6.22
C ALA A 82 -11.91 1.95 -5.95
N ARG A 83 -12.65 2.28 -4.88
CA ARG A 83 -13.94 1.66 -4.56
C ARG A 83 -14.98 1.86 -5.66
N LYS A 84 -15.07 3.07 -6.25
CA LYS A 84 -16.02 3.36 -7.34
C LYS A 84 -15.69 2.60 -8.63
N ASN A 85 -14.41 2.25 -8.82
CA ASN A 85 -13.90 1.64 -10.04
C ASN A 85 -13.53 0.17 -9.90
N SER A 86 -13.86 -0.47 -8.77
CA SER A 86 -13.51 -1.87 -8.46
C SER A 86 -12.01 -2.15 -8.62
N MET A 87 -11.18 -1.23 -8.17
CA MET A 87 -9.71 -1.33 -8.23
C MET A 87 -9.15 -1.68 -6.86
N ILE A 88 -8.20 -2.61 -6.80
CA ILE A 88 -7.41 -2.86 -5.57
C ILE A 88 -6.39 -1.73 -5.43
N LEU A 89 -6.23 -1.18 -4.22
CA LEU A 89 -5.33 -0.09 -3.92
C LEU A 89 -4.19 -0.53 -3.00
N HIS A 90 -2.99 -0.66 -3.57
CA HIS A 90 -1.76 -0.97 -2.82
C HIS A 90 -1.08 0.31 -2.32
N LEU A 91 -0.72 0.36 -1.04
CA LEU A 91 0.02 1.47 -0.46
C LEU A 91 1.48 1.07 -0.16
N HIS A 92 2.41 1.75 -0.81
CA HIS A 92 3.80 1.73 -0.43
C HIS A 92 4.09 2.79 0.66
N ARG A 93 4.84 2.43 1.69
CA ARG A 93 5.07 3.28 2.88
C ARG A 93 6.28 4.21 2.76
N ALA A 94 6.57 4.73 1.56
CA ALA A 94 7.71 5.60 1.33
C ALA A 94 7.74 6.77 2.35
N GLY A 95 8.92 7.09 2.89
CA GLY A 95 9.10 8.18 3.86
C GLY A 95 8.63 7.92 5.29
N ASN A 96 7.95 6.80 5.60
CA ASN A 96 7.43 6.54 6.96
C ASN A 96 8.54 6.54 8.04
N SER A 97 9.71 5.97 7.74
CA SER A 97 10.80 5.79 8.70
C SER A 97 11.40 7.09 9.21
N THR A 98 11.15 8.20 8.51
CA THR A 98 11.58 9.55 8.92
C THR A 98 11.00 9.92 10.28
N TYR A 99 9.81 9.43 10.62
CA TYR A 99 9.13 9.75 11.89
C TYR A 99 8.63 8.51 12.64
N SER A 100 8.85 7.29 12.14
CA SER A 100 8.43 6.05 12.82
C SER A 100 9.56 5.23 13.42
N ARG A 101 10.82 5.50 13.04
CA ARG A 101 11.97 4.67 13.42
C ARG A 101 12.50 4.94 14.83
N GLN A 102 12.52 6.19 15.25
CA GLN A 102 13.12 6.57 16.53
C GLN A 102 12.16 6.22 17.68
N LYS A 103 12.68 5.51 18.70
CA LYS A 103 11.86 5.10 19.86
C LYS A 103 11.52 6.26 20.80
N THR A 104 12.36 7.30 20.83
CA THR A 104 12.27 8.42 21.77
C THR A 104 11.50 9.62 21.22
N HIS A 105 11.24 9.67 19.91
CA HIS A 105 10.54 10.79 19.27
C HIS A 105 9.87 10.34 17.98
N GLY A 106 8.67 10.87 17.71
CA GLY A 106 7.90 10.58 16.50
C GLY A 106 6.63 9.80 16.79
N MET A 107 6.23 8.96 15.84
CA MET A 107 4.98 8.22 15.86
C MET A 107 5.18 6.79 15.38
N ASN A 108 4.85 5.83 16.26
CA ASN A 108 4.97 4.42 15.92
C ASN A 108 4.13 4.03 14.70
N PHE A 109 4.69 3.17 13.84
CA PHE A 109 4.07 2.74 12.57
C PHE A 109 2.67 2.11 12.74
N ARG A 110 2.36 1.52 13.90
CA ARG A 110 1.00 1.07 14.25
C ARG A 110 -0.06 2.15 14.04
N VAL A 111 0.25 3.39 14.40
CA VAL A 111 -0.70 4.50 14.28
C VAL A 111 -1.01 4.76 12.81
N ILE A 112 0.02 4.72 11.95
CA ILE A 112 -0.13 4.82 10.49
C ILE A 112 -0.93 3.62 9.95
N CYS A 113 -0.68 2.40 10.43
CA CYS A 113 -1.46 1.21 10.05
C CYS A 113 -2.95 1.43 10.30
N LYS A 114 -3.31 1.96 11.49
CA LYS A 114 -4.71 2.27 11.82
C LYS A 114 -5.29 3.30 10.85
N TRP A 115 -4.57 4.39 10.61
CA TRP A 115 -5.03 5.45 9.73
C TRP A 115 -5.21 5.00 8.29
N MET A 116 -4.30 4.16 7.78
CA MET A 116 -4.37 3.64 6.41
C MET A 116 -5.50 2.63 6.25
N ARG A 117 -5.74 1.76 7.24
CA ARG A 117 -6.92 0.88 7.24
C ARG A 117 -8.22 1.70 7.20
N MET A 118 -8.31 2.80 7.95
CA MET A 118 -9.47 3.70 7.90
C MET A 118 -9.55 4.55 6.62
N ALA A 119 -8.40 4.91 6.03
CA ALA A 119 -8.34 5.67 4.79
C ALA A 119 -8.81 4.84 3.57
N GLY A 120 -8.85 3.51 3.70
CA GLY A 120 -9.41 2.61 2.70
C GLY A 120 -8.39 2.08 1.70
N VAL A 121 -7.15 1.80 2.13
CA VAL A 121 -6.18 1.05 1.30
C VAL A 121 -6.33 -0.45 1.55
N ASP A 122 -6.18 -1.24 0.49
CA ASP A 122 -6.34 -2.69 0.57
C ASP A 122 -5.08 -3.35 1.08
N HIS A 123 -3.91 -2.90 0.62
CA HIS A 123 -2.61 -3.43 1.02
C HIS A 123 -1.70 -2.35 1.61
N ILE A 124 -0.87 -2.70 2.60
CA ILE A 124 0.19 -1.82 3.11
C ILE A 124 1.43 -2.62 3.50
N HIS A 125 2.61 -2.10 3.20
CA HIS A 125 3.86 -2.68 3.68
C HIS A 125 3.94 -2.63 5.22
N ALA A 126 4.17 -3.78 5.87
CA ALA A 126 4.18 -3.89 7.32
C ALA A 126 5.53 -4.39 7.90
N GLY A 127 6.53 -4.62 7.04
CA GLY A 127 7.88 -5.08 7.44
C GLY A 127 8.03 -6.60 7.41
N THR A 128 9.29 -7.07 7.40
CA THR A 128 9.62 -8.49 7.20
C THR A 128 10.26 -9.18 8.39
N VAL A 129 10.70 -8.44 9.42
CA VAL A 129 11.44 -8.94 10.59
C VAL A 129 12.88 -9.39 10.27
N VAL A 130 13.04 -10.30 9.31
CA VAL A 130 14.33 -10.94 8.96
C VAL A 130 15.06 -10.28 7.81
N GLY A 131 14.40 -9.36 7.11
CA GLY A 131 14.95 -8.72 5.92
C GLY A 131 15.92 -7.57 6.23
N LYS A 132 16.24 -6.81 5.18
CA LYS A 132 17.25 -5.74 5.24
C LYS A 132 16.82 -4.48 6.02
N LEU A 133 15.53 -4.37 6.34
CA LEU A 133 14.94 -3.20 6.99
C LEU A 133 14.60 -3.52 8.44
N GLU A 134 14.71 -2.52 9.32
CA GLU A 134 14.44 -2.68 10.76
C GLU A 134 13.00 -3.14 11.03
N GLY A 135 12.84 -4.05 11.99
CA GLY A 135 11.55 -4.52 12.46
C GLY A 135 11.69 -5.56 13.58
N ASP A 136 11.44 -5.15 14.82
CA ASP A 136 11.36 -6.07 15.95
C ASP A 136 10.20 -7.08 15.76
N PRO A 137 10.42 -8.40 15.96
CA PRO A 137 9.41 -9.43 15.69
C PRO A 137 8.07 -9.20 16.40
N LEU A 138 8.09 -8.77 17.66
CA LEU A 138 6.88 -8.61 18.47
C LEU A 138 6.12 -7.33 18.08
N MET A 139 6.84 -6.26 17.81
CA MET A 139 6.26 -5.02 17.31
C MET A 139 5.65 -5.19 15.92
N VAL A 140 6.35 -5.88 15.02
CA VAL A 140 5.84 -6.17 13.67
C VAL A 140 4.58 -7.03 13.76
N LYS A 141 4.55 -8.04 14.63
CA LYS A 141 3.33 -8.82 14.90
C LYS A 141 2.16 -7.92 15.34
N GLY A 142 2.42 -6.91 16.17
CA GLY A 142 1.42 -5.90 16.53
C GLY A 142 0.87 -5.10 15.34
N PHE A 143 1.70 -4.79 14.34
CA PHE A 143 1.26 -4.13 13.10
C PHE A 143 0.34 -5.03 12.29
N TYR A 144 0.71 -6.31 12.12
CA TYR A 144 -0.08 -7.29 11.39
C TYR A 144 -1.44 -7.50 12.06
N ASN A 145 -1.47 -7.66 13.39
CA ASN A 145 -2.71 -7.80 14.15
C ASN A 145 -3.61 -6.56 13.99
N THR A 146 -3.02 -5.35 14.00
CA THR A 146 -3.76 -4.10 13.78
C THR A 146 -4.46 -4.07 12.41
N LEU A 147 -3.85 -4.67 11.39
CA LEU A 147 -4.35 -4.66 10.01
C LEU A 147 -5.33 -5.79 9.68
N LEU A 148 -5.15 -6.97 10.30
CA LEU A 148 -5.90 -8.20 9.98
C LEU A 148 -7.02 -8.55 10.95
N GLU A 149 -6.91 -8.18 12.22
CA GLU A 149 -7.91 -8.57 13.21
C GLU A 149 -9.14 -7.67 13.17
N CYS A 150 -10.31 -8.24 13.45
CA CYS A 150 -11.55 -7.46 13.59
C CYS A 150 -11.62 -6.74 14.94
N GLN A 151 -11.02 -7.33 15.96
CA GLN A 151 -10.87 -6.76 17.31
C GLN A 151 -9.50 -7.16 17.85
N THR A 152 -8.85 -6.26 18.61
CA THR A 152 -7.60 -6.56 19.30
C THR A 152 -7.71 -6.13 20.76
N ASP A 153 -7.28 -6.99 21.68
CA ASP A 153 -7.15 -6.65 23.09
C ASP A 153 -5.86 -5.86 23.38
N VAL A 154 -5.72 -5.38 24.61
CA VAL A 154 -4.48 -4.78 25.10
C VAL A 154 -3.38 -5.85 25.15
N CYS A 155 -2.26 -5.59 24.48
CA CYS A 155 -1.06 -6.44 24.50
C CYS A 155 0.19 -5.58 24.46
N LEU A 156 0.73 -5.23 25.63
CA LEU A 156 1.88 -4.33 25.76
C LEU A 156 3.14 -4.89 25.09
N VAL A 157 3.30 -6.21 25.08
CA VAL A 157 4.44 -6.91 24.45
C VAL A 157 4.48 -6.68 22.94
N GLN A 158 3.32 -6.56 22.29
CA GLN A 158 3.19 -6.26 20.86
C GLN A 158 2.99 -4.75 20.61
N GLY A 159 3.17 -3.92 21.65
CA GLY A 159 2.94 -2.48 21.59
C GLY A 159 1.47 -2.09 21.39
N LEU A 160 0.51 -2.95 21.68
CA LEU A 160 -0.94 -2.66 21.64
C LEU A 160 -1.40 -2.11 23.00
N PHE A 161 -1.45 -0.79 23.12
CA PHE A 161 -1.78 -0.11 24.38
C PHE A 161 -3.27 -0.03 24.70
N PHE A 162 -4.13 -0.13 23.67
CA PHE A 162 -5.57 0.02 23.80
C PHE A 162 -6.25 -1.12 23.06
N ALA A 163 -7.34 -1.62 23.64
CA ALA A 163 -8.25 -2.47 22.91
C ALA A 163 -8.85 -1.68 21.73
N GLN A 164 -9.05 -2.34 20.60
CA GLN A 164 -9.55 -1.72 19.38
C GLN A 164 -10.59 -2.64 18.76
N ASP A 165 -11.79 -2.11 18.53
CA ASP A 165 -12.80 -2.71 17.66
C ASP A 165 -12.82 -1.96 16.32
N TRP A 166 -12.91 -2.71 15.23
CA TRP A 166 -12.99 -2.19 13.87
C TRP A 166 -14.41 -2.13 13.31
N ALA A 167 -15.42 -2.61 14.03
CA ALA A 167 -16.84 -2.50 13.68
C ALA A 167 -17.12 -2.90 12.21
N ALA A 168 -16.63 -4.08 11.82
CA ALA A 168 -16.72 -4.65 10.46
C ALA A 168 -15.99 -3.86 9.36
N LEU A 169 -15.11 -2.92 9.69
CA LEU A 169 -14.20 -2.31 8.72
C LEU A 169 -13.35 -3.41 8.05
N PRO A 170 -13.26 -3.42 6.70
CA PRO A 170 -12.45 -4.39 5.98
C PRO A 170 -11.02 -4.50 6.51
N LYS A 171 -10.47 -5.71 6.39
CA LYS A 171 -9.08 -6.00 6.73
C LYS A 171 -8.18 -5.36 5.68
N CYS A 172 -6.99 -4.94 6.09
CA CYS A 172 -5.95 -4.46 5.19
C CYS A 172 -4.84 -5.51 5.17
N LEU A 173 -4.41 -5.95 3.98
CA LEU A 173 -3.41 -7.00 3.85
C LEU A 173 -2.01 -6.43 4.15
N PRO A 174 -1.31 -6.92 5.19
CA PRO A 174 0.07 -6.54 5.43
C PRO A 174 0.99 -7.19 4.39
N VAL A 175 1.91 -6.40 3.84
CA VAL A 175 2.89 -6.83 2.83
C VAL A 175 4.28 -6.90 3.46
N ALA A 176 4.88 -8.09 3.42
CA ALA A 176 6.27 -8.34 3.77
C ALA A 176 7.14 -8.13 2.52
N SER A 177 8.03 -7.14 2.52
CA SER A 177 8.99 -6.92 1.44
C SER A 177 10.25 -6.20 1.94
N GLY A 178 11.38 -6.48 1.30
CA GLY A 178 12.67 -5.82 1.53
C GLY A 178 13.78 -6.78 1.93
N GLY A 179 14.49 -7.34 0.94
CA GLY A 179 15.57 -8.30 1.20
C GLY A 179 15.08 -9.59 1.86
N ILE A 180 13.77 -9.86 1.69
CA ILE A 180 12.94 -10.90 2.32
C ILE A 180 13.20 -11.06 3.82
#